data_AF-A0A0D6L595-F1
#
_entry.id   AF-A0A0D6L595-F1
#
_cell.length_a   1.000
_cell.length_b   1.000
_cell.length_c   1.000
_cell.angle_alpha   90.00
_cell.angle_beta   90.00
_cell.angle_gamma   90.00
#
_symmetry.space_group_name_H-M   'P 1'
#
loop_
_entity.id
_entity.type
_entity.pdbx_description
1 polymer ?
#
loop_
_entity_poly.entity_id
_entity_poly.type
_entity_poly.pdbx_seq_one_letter_code
_entity_poly.pdbx_strand_id
1 'polypeptide(L)'
;MASIFVDLMAPSTNAALVKVIVACLDYEHDYCYLSKVILQKALTSTCESARRWCTRFLSALAHRRPPNFVEWGFRLLMGQLGDQSVKVVRQAIRILHMWLPYYESSSRWLRTAQLDSFGEAGTILKVHMYADENWCVLDDAGTREAVTFWLESFGVRYVETIEDDMRDALLSVRRTLTGTFSRASGE
;
A
#
# COMPACT_ATOMS: atom_id res chain seq x y z
N MET A 1 27.89 -13.22 -0.10
CA MET A 1 27.73 -11.89 -0.73
C MET A 1 26.38 -11.26 -0.37
N ALA A 2 25.25 -11.96 -0.51
CA ALA A 2 23.93 -11.40 -0.23
C ALA A 2 23.58 -11.16 1.25
N SER A 3 24.29 -11.77 2.21
CA SER A 3 24.15 -11.48 3.65
C SER A 3 24.53 -10.03 4.00
N ILE A 4 25.50 -9.45 3.30
CA ILE A 4 25.95 -8.06 3.51
C ILE A 4 24.80 -7.08 3.26
N PHE A 5 23.95 -7.34 2.25
CA PHE A 5 22.81 -6.49 1.99
C PHE A 5 21.77 -6.53 3.10
N VAL A 6 21.60 -7.67 3.76
CA VAL A 6 20.73 -7.78 4.93
C VAL A 6 21.27 -6.92 6.07
N ASP A 7 22.58 -6.90 6.31
CA ASP A 7 23.20 -6.08 7.35
C ASP A 7 23.13 -4.59 7.04
N LEU A 8 23.20 -4.23 5.75
CA LEU A 8 23.02 -2.87 5.27
C LEU A 8 21.58 -2.34 5.40
N MET A 9 20.57 -3.18 5.64
CA MET A 9 19.20 -2.71 5.90
C MET A 9 19.04 -2.29 7.37
N ALA A 10 19.63 -1.13 7.70
CA ALA A 10 19.62 -0.55 9.04
C ALA A 10 19.04 0.89 9.03
N PRO A 11 18.61 1.44 10.19
CA PRO A 11 18.05 2.79 10.26
C PRO A 11 19.04 3.89 9.87
N SER A 12 20.34 3.67 10.11
CA SER A 12 21.43 4.59 9.78
C SER A 12 21.83 4.57 8.30
N THR A 13 21.37 3.57 7.53
CA THR A 13 21.73 3.45 6.13
C THR A 13 21.05 4.52 5.29
N ASN A 14 21.83 5.18 4.43
CA ASN A 14 21.31 6.19 3.53
C ASN A 14 20.21 5.59 2.63
N ALA A 15 19.06 6.27 2.59
CA ALA A 15 17.91 5.81 1.81
C ALA A 15 18.25 5.57 0.34
N ALA A 16 19.12 6.37 -0.29
CA ALA A 16 19.52 6.17 -1.68
C ALA A 16 20.20 4.81 -1.91
N LEU A 17 21.04 4.36 -0.98
CA LEU A 17 21.69 3.05 -1.07
C LEU A 17 20.67 1.92 -0.94
N VAL A 18 19.72 2.03 -0.01
CA VAL A 18 18.62 1.06 0.13
C VAL A 18 17.82 0.95 -1.17
N LYS A 19 17.48 2.08 -1.80
CA LYS A 19 16.74 2.13 -3.08
C LYS A 19 17.47 1.39 -4.19
N VAL A 20 18.78 1.65 -4.35
CA VAL A 20 19.60 1.01 -5.40
C VAL A 20 19.67 -0.50 -5.16
N ILE A 21 19.96 -0.93 -3.93
CA ILE A 21 20.02 -2.36 -3.59
C ILE A 21 18.69 -3.04 -3.92
N VAL A 22 17.58 -2.50 -3.41
CA VAL A 22 16.24 -3.08 -3.60
C VAL A 22 15.81 -3.09 -5.07
N ALA A 23 16.10 -2.03 -5.83
CA ALA A 23 15.71 -1.93 -7.24
C ALA A 23 16.46 -2.91 -8.15
N CYS A 24 17.66 -3.33 -7.78
CA CYS A 24 18.53 -4.18 -8.60
C CYS A 24 18.39 -5.68 -8.33
N LEU A 25 17.60 -6.10 -7.34
CA LEU A 25 17.40 -7.51 -7.02
C LEU A 25 16.30 -8.14 -7.89
N ASP A 26 16.46 -9.43 -8.19
CA ASP A 26 15.41 -10.23 -8.82
C ASP A 26 14.44 -10.78 -7.76
N TYR A 27 13.14 -10.71 -8.04
CA TYR A 27 12.03 -11.14 -7.19
C TYR A 27 11.15 -12.23 -7.84
N GLU A 28 11.40 -12.57 -9.11
CA GLU A 28 10.50 -13.42 -9.90
C GLU A 28 10.63 -14.91 -9.52
N HIS A 29 11.84 -15.36 -9.22
CA HIS A 29 12.11 -16.78 -9.02
C HIS A 29 12.10 -17.19 -7.54
N ASP A 30 11.69 -18.43 -7.25
CA ASP A 30 11.64 -18.93 -5.87
C ASP A 30 13.01 -19.10 -5.21
N TYR A 31 14.06 -19.40 -6.01
CA TYR A 31 15.43 -19.42 -5.51
C TYR A 31 15.95 -18.03 -5.10
N CYS A 32 15.26 -16.95 -5.49
CA CYS A 32 15.53 -15.56 -5.07
C CYS A 32 14.89 -15.21 -3.71
N TYR A 33 14.63 -16.19 -2.84
CA TYR A 33 14.03 -15.97 -1.50
C TYR A 33 14.76 -14.88 -0.71
N LEU A 34 16.09 -14.82 -0.83
CA LEU A 34 16.92 -13.86 -0.11
C LEU A 34 16.65 -12.42 -0.57
N SER A 35 16.30 -12.19 -1.83
CA SER A 35 15.88 -10.86 -2.33
C SER A 35 14.61 -10.40 -1.62
N LYS A 36 13.63 -11.30 -1.46
CA LYS A 36 12.36 -11.04 -0.74
C LYS A 36 12.63 -10.75 0.75
N VAL A 37 13.58 -11.45 1.37
CA VAL A 37 14.05 -11.18 2.74
C VAL A 37 14.72 -9.81 2.85
N ILE A 38 15.60 -9.44 1.91
CA ILE A 38 16.24 -8.12 1.88
C ILE A 38 15.18 -7.02 1.75
N LEU A 39 14.21 -7.19 0.85
CA LEU A 39 13.09 -6.26 0.71
C LEU A 39 12.25 -6.17 1.99
N GLN A 40 11.93 -7.29 2.62
CA GLN A 40 11.19 -7.29 3.89
C GLN A 40 11.95 -6.53 4.99
N LYS A 41 13.27 -6.71 5.08
CA LYS A 41 14.10 -5.97 6.04
C LYS A 41 14.18 -4.49 5.68
N ALA A 42 14.29 -4.16 4.39
CA ALA A 42 14.25 -2.78 3.91
C ALA A 42 12.93 -2.10 4.30
N LEU A 43 11.81 -2.81 4.20
CA LEU A 43 10.46 -2.35 4.53
C LEU A 43 10.19 -2.17 6.03
N THR A 44 11.00 -2.76 6.93
CA THR A 44 10.72 -2.74 8.38
C THR A 44 11.82 -2.09 9.21
N SER A 45 13.08 -2.18 8.77
CA SER A 45 14.25 -1.91 9.61
C SER A 45 15.09 -0.71 9.16
N THR A 46 14.72 -0.03 8.08
CA THR A 46 15.45 1.15 7.56
C THR A 46 14.79 2.46 7.99
N CYS A 47 15.37 3.62 7.64
CA CYS A 47 14.77 4.93 7.93
C CYS A 47 13.41 5.13 7.23
N GLU A 48 12.56 6.03 7.74
CA GLU A 48 11.20 6.29 7.21
C GLU A 48 11.18 6.52 5.69
N SER A 49 12.12 7.34 5.18
CA SER A 49 12.21 7.67 3.76
C SER A 49 12.45 6.43 2.88
N ALA A 50 13.30 5.52 3.35
CA ALA A 50 13.60 4.27 2.67
C ALA A 50 12.40 3.32 2.73
N ARG A 51 11.79 3.11 3.91
CA ARG A 51 10.58 2.28 4.05
C ARG A 51 9.46 2.75 3.14
N ARG A 52 9.12 4.05 3.17
CA ARG A 52 8.09 4.65 2.30
C ARG A 52 8.36 4.42 0.82
N TRP A 53 9.61 4.54 0.39
CA TRP A 53 9.99 4.25 -0.99
C TRP A 53 9.87 2.77 -1.32
N CYS A 54 10.33 1.87 -0.45
CA CYS A 54 10.18 0.42 -0.62
C CYS A 54 8.71 0.01 -0.68
N THR A 55 7.84 0.63 0.12
CA THR A 55 6.38 0.44 0.03
C THR A 55 5.88 0.83 -1.36
N ARG A 56 6.31 1.99 -1.90
CA ARG A 56 6.01 2.39 -3.30
C ARG A 56 6.55 1.40 -4.32
N PHE A 57 7.74 0.84 -4.09
CA PHE A 57 8.36 -0.12 -4.98
C PHE A 57 7.58 -1.42 -5.10
N LEU A 58 6.86 -1.84 -4.05
CA LEU A 58 5.91 -2.97 -4.13
C LEU A 58 4.84 -2.74 -5.20
N SER A 59 4.42 -1.50 -5.45
CA SER A 59 3.50 -1.16 -6.56
C SER A 59 4.13 -1.41 -7.94
N ALA A 60 5.42 -1.07 -8.10
CA ALA A 60 6.14 -1.36 -9.34
C ALA A 60 6.30 -2.87 -9.56
N LEU A 61 6.55 -3.64 -8.49
CA LEU A 61 6.57 -5.11 -8.56
C LEU A 61 5.20 -5.68 -8.89
N ALA A 62 4.11 -5.16 -8.29
CA ALA A 62 2.75 -5.56 -8.60
C ALA A 62 2.42 -5.35 -10.09
N HIS A 63 2.84 -4.23 -10.68
CA HIS A 63 2.66 -4.00 -12.10
C HIS A 63 3.33 -5.07 -12.98
N ARG A 64 4.51 -5.58 -12.58
CA ARG A 64 5.25 -6.62 -13.32
C ARG A 64 4.70 -8.04 -13.13
N ARG A 65 3.78 -8.23 -12.18
CA ARG A 65 3.13 -9.52 -11.89
C ARG A 65 4.10 -10.71 -11.69
N PRO A 66 5.08 -10.61 -10.77
CA PRO A 66 5.96 -11.74 -10.49
C PRO A 66 5.15 -12.93 -9.93
N PRO A 67 5.64 -14.17 -10.11
CA PRO A 67 4.98 -15.37 -9.60
C PRO A 67 4.65 -15.27 -8.11
N ASN A 68 3.45 -15.78 -7.76
CA ASN A 68 2.96 -15.85 -6.39
C ASN A 68 2.97 -14.50 -5.64
N PHE A 69 2.88 -13.37 -6.35
CA PHE A 69 2.90 -12.03 -5.73
C PHE A 69 1.81 -11.84 -4.67
N VAL A 70 0.64 -12.47 -4.84
CA VAL A 70 -0.43 -12.45 -3.82
C VAL A 70 0.06 -13.06 -2.51
N GLU A 71 0.92 -14.07 -2.54
CA GLU A 71 1.40 -14.71 -1.32
C GLU A 71 2.42 -13.86 -0.59
N TRP A 72 3.42 -13.33 -1.28
CA TRP A 72 4.52 -12.61 -0.63
C TRP A 72 4.37 -11.09 -0.71
N GLY A 73 3.99 -10.54 -1.86
CA GLY A 73 3.89 -9.09 -2.10
C GLY A 73 2.75 -8.46 -1.32
N PHE A 74 1.55 -9.05 -1.37
CA PHE A 74 0.42 -8.57 -0.57
C PHE A 74 0.67 -8.78 0.92
N ARG A 75 1.29 -9.88 1.34
CA ARG A 75 1.71 -10.07 2.75
C ARG A 75 2.64 -8.94 3.22
N LEU A 76 3.61 -8.54 2.39
CA LEU A 76 4.48 -7.42 2.69
C LEU A 76 3.70 -6.10 2.74
N LEU A 77 2.77 -5.84 1.81
CA LEU A 77 1.90 -4.65 1.83
C LEU A 77 1.03 -4.60 3.09
N MET A 78 0.43 -5.72 3.49
CA MET A 78 -0.35 -5.81 4.74
C MET A 78 0.53 -5.52 5.96
N GLY A 79 1.76 -6.02 5.98
CA GLY A 79 2.72 -5.71 7.06
C GLY A 79 3.03 -4.21 7.18
N GLN A 80 2.97 -3.45 6.08
CA GLN A 80 3.19 -2.00 6.10
C GLN A 80 2.04 -1.21 6.73
N LEU A 81 0.87 -1.82 6.93
CA LEU A 81 -0.23 -1.20 7.68
C LEU A 81 0.09 -1.05 9.18
N GLY A 82 1.06 -1.83 9.69
CA GLY A 82 1.56 -1.75 11.06
C GLY A 82 2.80 -0.87 11.22
N ASP A 83 3.19 -0.08 10.22
CA ASP A 83 4.36 0.80 10.34
C ASP A 83 4.08 1.97 11.30
N GLN A 84 5.09 2.34 12.09
CA GLN A 84 5.04 3.49 13.01
C GLN A 84 4.81 4.83 12.30
N SER A 85 5.17 4.95 11.03
CA SER A 85 4.99 6.17 10.24
C SER A 85 3.66 6.16 9.50
N VAL A 86 2.79 7.11 9.84
CA VAL A 86 1.51 7.32 9.13
C VAL A 86 1.71 7.55 7.63
N LYS A 87 2.86 8.12 7.21
CA LYS A 87 3.17 8.30 5.78
C LYS A 87 3.37 6.97 5.05
N VAL A 88 3.98 5.99 5.72
CA VAL A 88 4.16 4.63 5.19
C VAL A 88 2.82 3.89 5.14
N VAL A 89 2.05 3.96 6.22
CA VAL A 89 0.71 3.35 6.31
C VAL A 89 -0.22 3.89 5.22
N ARG A 90 -0.32 5.22 5.06
CA ARG A 90 -1.12 5.84 3.98
C ARG A 90 -0.66 5.40 2.59
N GLN A 91 0.66 5.24 2.39
CA GLN A 91 1.19 4.76 1.13
C GLN A 91 0.81 3.31 0.86
N ALA A 92 0.81 2.44 1.88
CA ALA A 92 0.38 1.06 1.77
C ALA A 92 -1.11 0.96 1.43
N ILE A 93 -1.99 1.71 2.12
CA ILE A 93 -3.44 1.76 1.84
C ILE A 93 -3.70 2.14 0.38
N ARG A 94 -3.05 3.20 -0.12
CA ARG A 94 -3.18 3.63 -1.52
C ARG A 94 -2.79 2.53 -2.52
N ILE A 95 -1.73 1.79 -2.23
CA ILE A 95 -1.26 0.71 -3.11
C ILE A 95 -2.20 -0.50 -3.04
N LEU A 96 -2.73 -0.83 -1.86
CA LEU A 96 -3.73 -1.89 -1.71
C LEU A 96 -4.98 -1.55 -2.54
N HIS A 97 -5.54 -0.34 -2.41
CA HIS A 97 -6.66 0.10 -3.24
C HIS A 97 -6.39 -0.03 -4.75
N MET A 98 -5.17 0.31 -5.18
CA MET A 98 -4.79 0.26 -6.57
C MET A 98 -4.74 -1.16 -7.12
N TRP A 99 -4.25 -2.14 -6.35
CA TRP A 99 -3.93 -3.47 -6.88
C TRP A 99 -4.90 -4.58 -6.48
N LEU A 100 -5.66 -4.43 -5.39
CA LEU A 100 -6.64 -5.44 -4.96
C LEU A 100 -7.61 -5.87 -6.09
N PRO A 101 -8.18 -4.95 -6.90
CA PRO A 101 -9.08 -5.36 -7.99
C PRO A 101 -8.42 -6.17 -9.12
N TYR A 102 -7.09 -6.06 -9.27
CA TYR A 102 -6.36 -6.67 -10.39
C TYR A 102 -5.74 -8.02 -10.05
N TYR A 103 -5.75 -8.40 -8.78
CA TYR A 103 -5.21 -9.66 -8.30
C TYR A 103 -6.32 -10.52 -7.72
N GLU A 104 -6.61 -11.62 -8.40
CA GLU A 104 -7.60 -12.60 -7.94
C GLU A 104 -7.27 -13.11 -6.53
N SER A 105 -8.30 -13.31 -5.72
CA SER A 105 -8.18 -13.79 -4.33
C SER A 105 -7.34 -12.90 -3.40
N SER A 106 -6.88 -11.71 -3.82
CA SER A 106 -6.05 -10.84 -2.98
C SER A 106 -6.84 -10.18 -1.83
N SER A 107 -8.16 -9.99 -2.00
CA SER A 107 -9.07 -9.45 -0.98
C SER A 107 -9.11 -10.28 0.31
N ARG A 108 -8.75 -11.57 0.25
CA ARG A 108 -8.64 -12.43 1.44
C ARG A 108 -7.68 -11.90 2.50
N TRP A 109 -6.63 -11.17 2.07
CA TRP A 109 -5.65 -10.59 2.98
C TRP A 109 -6.26 -9.53 3.89
N LEU A 110 -7.25 -8.78 3.40
CA LEU A 110 -7.91 -7.73 4.18
C LEU A 110 -8.65 -8.29 5.40
N ARG A 111 -9.12 -9.54 5.35
CA ARG A 111 -9.82 -10.23 6.46
C ARG A 111 -8.96 -10.38 7.71
N THR A 112 -7.64 -10.37 7.55
CA THR A 112 -6.69 -10.53 8.66
C THR A 112 -6.32 -9.20 9.33
N ALA A 113 -6.77 -8.06 8.80
CA ALA A 113 -6.36 -6.74 9.26
C ALA A 113 -7.46 -6.01 10.05
N GLN A 114 -7.05 -5.27 11.07
CA GLN A 114 -7.93 -4.40 11.86
C GLN A 114 -8.17 -3.07 11.13
N LEU A 115 -8.90 -3.12 10.01
CA LEU A 115 -9.06 -1.97 9.11
C LEU A 115 -9.79 -0.78 9.74
N ASP A 116 -10.63 -1.01 10.74
CA ASP A 116 -11.36 0.06 11.46
C ASP A 116 -10.43 1.09 12.12
N SER A 117 -9.21 0.67 12.48
CA SER A 117 -8.20 1.56 13.07
C SER A 117 -7.75 2.69 12.13
N PHE A 118 -8.02 2.58 10.82
CA PHE A 118 -7.66 3.58 9.81
C PHE A 118 -8.79 4.58 9.50
N GLY A 119 -9.91 4.54 10.25
CA GLY A 119 -11.06 5.43 10.05
C GLY A 119 -11.64 5.30 8.63
N GLU A 120 -11.95 6.44 8.00
CA GLU A 120 -12.58 6.49 6.66
C GLU A 120 -11.77 5.75 5.60
N ALA A 121 -10.44 5.85 5.64
CA ALA A 121 -9.57 5.13 4.71
C ALA A 121 -9.69 3.60 4.87
N GLY A 122 -9.86 3.12 6.10
CA GLY A 122 -10.12 1.72 6.40
C GLY A 122 -11.47 1.26 5.88
N THR A 123 -12.51 2.06 6.09
CA THR A 123 -13.87 1.82 5.58
C THR A 123 -13.89 1.69 4.05
N ILE A 124 -13.22 2.59 3.34
CA ILE A 124 -13.12 2.52 1.87
C ILE A 124 -12.33 1.26 1.47
N LEU A 125 -11.27 0.89 2.21
CA LEU A 125 -10.46 -0.29 1.89
C LEU A 125 -11.24 -1.60 2.08
N LYS A 126 -12.11 -1.67 3.09
CA LYS A 126 -13.01 -2.81 3.32
C LYS A 126 -13.94 -3.11 2.14
N VAL A 127 -14.28 -2.13 1.30
CA VAL A 127 -15.15 -2.34 0.13
C VAL A 127 -14.63 -3.47 -0.76
N HIS A 128 -13.30 -3.60 -0.90
CA HIS A 128 -12.67 -4.64 -1.69
C HIS A 128 -12.93 -6.07 -1.17
N MET A 129 -13.31 -6.23 0.11
CA MET A 129 -13.69 -7.52 0.68
C MET A 129 -15.03 -8.03 0.13
N TYR A 130 -15.96 -7.12 -0.16
CA TYR A 130 -17.30 -7.45 -0.65
C TYR A 130 -17.35 -7.75 -2.16
N ALA A 131 -16.21 -7.62 -2.85
CA ALA A 131 -16.07 -8.09 -4.22
C ALA A 131 -16.03 -9.64 -4.30
N ASP A 132 -15.76 -10.34 -3.19
CA ASP A 132 -15.85 -11.79 -3.12
C ASP A 132 -17.24 -12.23 -2.63
N GLU A 133 -18.08 -12.72 -3.54
CA GLU A 133 -19.44 -13.18 -3.24
C GLU A 133 -19.46 -14.29 -2.17
N ASN A 134 -18.46 -15.18 -2.16
CA ASN A 134 -18.41 -16.26 -1.17
C ASN A 134 -18.24 -15.70 0.25
N TRP A 135 -17.52 -14.59 0.38
CA TRP A 135 -17.37 -13.89 1.65
C TRP A 135 -18.68 -13.25 2.08
N CYS A 136 -19.37 -12.59 1.15
CA CYS A 136 -20.66 -11.97 1.42
C CYS A 136 -21.69 -12.98 1.92
N VAL A 137 -21.68 -14.20 1.38
CA VAL A 137 -22.55 -15.29 1.84
C VAL A 137 -22.12 -15.83 3.21
N LEU A 138 -20.81 -15.97 3.44
CA LEU A 138 -20.28 -16.47 4.71
C LEU A 138 -20.59 -15.52 5.89
N ASP A 139 -20.53 -14.21 5.65
CA ASP A 139 -20.85 -13.15 6.61
C ASP A 139 -22.00 -12.27 6.10
N ASP A 140 -23.17 -12.88 5.90
CA ASP A 140 -24.37 -12.19 5.40
C ASP A 140 -24.82 -11.05 6.32
N ALA A 141 -24.71 -11.23 7.64
CA ALA A 141 -25.06 -10.21 8.63
C ALA A 141 -24.13 -8.99 8.53
N GLY A 142 -22.80 -9.19 8.56
CA GLY A 142 -21.83 -8.11 8.44
C GLY A 142 -21.87 -7.44 7.06
N THR A 143 -22.19 -8.19 6.01
CA THR A 143 -22.39 -7.65 4.66
C THR A 143 -23.62 -6.75 4.60
N ARG A 144 -24.76 -7.16 5.16
CA ARG A 144 -25.95 -6.31 5.24
C ARG A 144 -25.71 -5.04 6.04
N GLU A 145 -25.06 -5.16 7.20
CA GLU A 145 -24.71 -4.00 8.02
C GLU A 145 -23.85 -3.00 7.24
N ALA A 146 -22.81 -3.49 6.55
CA ALA A 146 -21.96 -2.66 5.71
C ALA A 146 -22.75 -1.98 4.58
N VAL A 147 -23.60 -2.72 3.86
CA VAL A 147 -24.43 -2.15 2.78
C VAL A 147 -25.35 -1.06 3.33
N THR A 148 -26.05 -1.30 4.44
CA THR A 148 -26.92 -0.31 5.08
C THR A 148 -26.13 0.93 5.50
N PHE A 149 -24.99 0.75 6.16
CA PHE A 149 -24.12 1.86 6.56
C PHE A 149 -23.69 2.73 5.36
N TRP A 150 -23.30 2.10 4.25
CA TRP A 150 -22.93 2.81 3.03
C TRP A 150 -24.10 3.56 2.38
N LEU A 151 -25.28 2.95 2.33
CA LEU A 151 -26.48 3.56 1.75
C LEU A 151 -27.03 4.70 2.60
N GLU A 152 -27.03 4.56 3.93
CA GLU A 152 -27.67 5.51 4.83
C GLU A 152 -26.76 6.67 5.25
N SER A 153 -25.44 6.46 5.33
CA SER A 153 -24.53 7.44 5.95
C SER A 153 -23.25 7.70 5.17
N PHE A 154 -22.48 6.66 4.84
CA PHE A 154 -21.11 6.85 4.36
C PHE A 154 -21.02 7.29 2.89
N GLY A 155 -22.06 7.07 2.09
CA GLY A 155 -22.11 7.49 0.69
C GLY A 155 -21.86 9.00 0.49
N VAL A 156 -22.42 9.85 1.37
CA VAL A 156 -22.17 11.30 1.33
C VAL A 156 -20.70 11.59 1.61
N ARG A 157 -20.15 10.97 2.66
CA ARG A 157 -18.74 11.16 3.06
C ARG A 157 -17.76 10.70 1.99
N TYR A 158 -18.09 9.63 1.27
CA TYR A 158 -17.31 9.16 0.14
C TYR A 158 -17.25 10.21 -0.98
N VAL A 159 -18.39 10.80 -1.35
CA VAL A 159 -18.43 11.85 -2.39
C VAL A 159 -17.57 13.04 -1.97
N GLU A 160 -17.70 13.53 -0.72
CA GLU A 160 -16.87 14.62 -0.18
C GLU A 160 -15.38 14.30 -0.27
N THR A 161 -15.00 13.07 0.09
CA THR A 161 -13.59 12.61 0.05
C THR A 161 -13.05 12.64 -1.38
N ILE A 162 -13.83 12.13 -2.35
CA ILE A 162 -13.43 12.14 -3.76
C ILE A 162 -13.39 13.56 -4.32
N GLU A 163 -14.31 14.43 -3.95
CA GLU A 163 -14.31 15.84 -4.35
C GLU A 163 -13.09 16.59 -3.82
N ASP A 164 -12.72 16.35 -2.56
CA ASP A 164 -11.51 16.92 -1.97
C ASP A 164 -10.25 16.40 -2.67
N ASP A 165 -10.15 15.09 -2.93
CA ASP A 165 -9.04 14.49 -3.68
C ASP A 165 -8.94 15.05 -5.12
N MET A 166 -10.09 15.23 -5.80
CA MET A 166 -10.14 15.85 -7.13
C MET A 166 -9.74 17.31 -7.09
N ARG A 167 -10.20 18.07 -6.10
CA ARG A 167 -9.83 19.48 -5.88
C ARG A 167 -8.33 19.59 -5.67
N ASP A 168 -7.76 18.76 -4.82
CA ASP A 168 -6.31 18.73 -4.59
C ASP A 168 -5.55 18.35 -5.86
N ALA A 169 -5.99 17.34 -6.60
CA ALA A 169 -5.30 16.90 -7.82
C ALA A 169 -5.34 17.95 -8.95
N LEU A 170 -6.46 18.66 -9.10
CA LEU A 170 -6.70 19.57 -10.22
C LEU A 170 -6.35 21.03 -9.91
N LEU A 171 -6.54 21.47 -8.66
CA LEU A 171 -6.50 22.88 -8.26
C LEU A 171 -5.36 23.21 -7.29
N SER A 172 -4.60 22.23 -6.78
CA SER A 172 -3.41 22.52 -5.96
C SER A 172 -2.28 23.13 -6.80
N VAL A 173 -2.38 24.44 -7.01
CA VAL A 173 -1.33 25.23 -7.65
C VAL A 173 -0.40 25.75 -6.55
N ARG A 174 0.79 25.14 -6.39
CA ARG A 174 1.85 25.74 -5.57
C ARG A 174 2.69 26.68 -6.44
N ARG A 175 2.76 27.96 -6.04
CA ARG A 175 3.72 28.92 -6.61
C ARG A 175 5.12 28.51 -6.17
N THR A 176 6.01 28.29 -7.14
CA THR A 176 7.45 28.17 -6.85
C THR A 176 7.99 29.52 -6.37
N LEU A 177 9.11 29.50 -5.63
CA LEU A 177 9.83 30.71 -5.18
C LEU A 177 10.21 31.67 -6.34
N THR A 178 10.25 31.16 -7.57
CA THR A 178 10.51 31.90 -8.82
C THR A 178 9.26 32.45 -9.51
N GLY A 179 8.07 32.29 -8.92
CA GLY A 179 6.80 32.76 -9.50
C GLY A 179 6.25 31.88 -10.63
N THR A 180 6.89 30.76 -10.94
CA THR A 180 6.43 29.79 -11.94
C THR A 180 5.44 28.78 -11.36
N PHE A 181 4.47 28.36 -12.16
CA PHE A 181 3.53 27.29 -11.80
C PHE A 181 4.18 25.93 -12.03
N SER A 182 4.43 25.17 -10.98
CA SER A 182 4.84 23.77 -11.09
C SER A 182 3.74 22.86 -10.56
N ARG A 183 3.34 21.85 -11.36
CA ARG A 183 2.48 20.77 -10.87
C ARG A 183 3.21 20.01 -9.76
N ALA A 184 2.50 19.63 -8.71
CA ALA A 184 3.05 18.82 -7.64
C ALA A 184 3.43 17.43 -8.17
N SER A 185 4.71 17.20 -8.44
CA SER A 185 5.24 15.85 -8.46
C SER A 185 5.16 15.31 -7.03
N GLY A 186 4.27 14.34 -6.79
CA GLY A 186 3.97 13.81 -5.45
C GLY A 186 5.20 13.28 -4.72
N GLU A 187 5.59 13.98 -3.65
CA GLU A 187 6.62 13.57 -2.68
C GLU A 187 6.07 12.67 -1.56
#